data_AF-A0A109XVT6-F1
#
_entry.id   AF-A0A109XVT6-F1
#
_cell.length_a   1.000
_cell.length_b   1.000
_cell.length_c   1.000
_cell.angle_alpha   90.00
_cell.angle_beta   90.00
_cell.angle_gamma   90.00
#
_symmetry.space_group_name_H-M   'P 1'
#
loop_
_entity.id
_entity.type
_entity.pdbx_description
1 polymer ?
#
loop_
_entity_poly.entity_id
_entity_poly.type
_entity_poly.pdbx_seq_one_letter_code
_entity_poly.pdbx_strand_id
1 'polypeptide(L)'
;MDFTGLTSRFPNDRPLTEFDREHRLLQKKRLDVPLLAQLCVVKMNSNSLLSVDRWYAWRGFVALLGAIGVAFGIGGILMLAWILVVGELPNENGLWEAIFIGMAMFAALGAAGAWVACKEMFRWTYYPIALDRKRRLVHVFRLDGSVLTAPWDKIYFTLGRGRGSFGWLNWDIRGLILDSDGVTVKETFAFCIATSRIENAYSHWEFLRRYMEEGPQAVLDAVLYCMPVDGKRESFAFSKERVFANDAQSGGLAYLIMAPFNLLHTLMRWAVMRTSKIPAFSPEIEATLRPEPGDPYVRDASMNPEDLR
;
A
#
# COMPACT_ATOMS: atom_id res chain seq x y z
N MET A 1 3.38 -2.40 9.91
CA MET A 1 3.57 -2.62 8.46
C MET A 1 2.94 -3.95 8.10
N ASP A 2 2.11 -4.00 7.05
CA ASP A 2 1.51 -5.26 6.62
C ASP A 2 1.39 -5.32 5.08
N PHE A 3 2.18 -6.22 4.49
CA PHE A 3 2.31 -6.45 3.05
C PHE A 3 1.49 -7.64 2.56
N THR A 4 0.55 -8.14 3.37
CA THR A 4 -0.45 -9.12 2.92
C THR A 4 -1.18 -8.58 1.69
N GLY A 5 -1.32 -9.43 0.67
CA GLY A 5 -1.84 -9.09 -0.65
C GLY A 5 -0.79 -8.60 -1.65
N LEU A 6 0.39 -8.11 -1.21
CA LEU A 6 1.49 -7.68 -2.10
C LEU A 6 2.60 -8.72 -2.19
N THR A 7 3.16 -9.13 -1.05
CA THR A 7 4.27 -10.11 -0.98
C THR A 7 3.76 -11.53 -0.79
N SER A 8 2.66 -11.68 -0.07
CA SER A 8 1.87 -12.91 0.06
C SER A 8 0.47 -12.66 -0.50
N ARG A 9 -0.18 -13.68 -1.06
CA ARG A 9 -1.56 -13.54 -1.56
C ARG A 9 -2.55 -13.61 -0.41
N PHE A 10 -3.71 -12.98 -0.57
CA PHE A 10 -4.85 -13.25 0.31
C PHE A 10 -5.31 -14.71 0.15
N PRO A 11 -5.77 -15.36 1.24
CA PRO A 11 -6.32 -16.70 1.18
C PRO A 11 -7.70 -16.66 0.52
N ASN A 12 -7.75 -17.00 -0.77
CA ASN A 12 -8.97 -17.16 -1.55
C ASN A 12 -9.32 -18.65 -1.70
N ASP A 13 -10.45 -18.94 -2.36
CA ASP A 13 -11.00 -20.29 -2.57
C ASP A 13 -11.19 -21.06 -1.26
N ARG A 14 -11.74 -20.36 -0.27
CA ARG A 14 -12.02 -20.89 1.06
C ARG A 14 -13.42 -20.49 1.52
N PRO A 15 -14.06 -21.24 2.44
CA PRO A 15 -15.27 -20.76 3.09
C PRO A 15 -14.99 -19.52 3.94
N LEU A 16 -16.04 -18.73 4.19
CA LEU A 16 -16.05 -17.72 5.25
C LEU A 16 -15.68 -18.36 6.59
N THR A 17 -14.68 -17.77 7.25
CA THR A 17 -14.28 -18.18 8.59
C THR A 17 -15.24 -17.62 9.64
N GLU A 18 -15.16 -18.16 10.85
CA GLU A 18 -15.86 -17.59 12.00
C GLU A 18 -15.44 -16.14 12.25
N PHE A 19 -14.14 -15.83 12.12
CA PHE A 19 -13.64 -14.46 12.23
C PHE A 19 -14.28 -13.50 11.22
N ASP A 20 -14.41 -13.92 9.95
CA ASP A 20 -15.06 -13.10 8.91
C ASP A 20 -16.54 -12.81 9.26
N ARG A 21 -17.21 -13.73 9.96
CA ARG A 21 -18.61 -13.61 10.39
C ARG A 21 -18.75 -12.73 11.63
N GLU A 22 -17.89 -12.92 12.63
CA GLU A 22 -17.88 -12.15 13.87
C GLU A 22 -17.58 -10.67 13.61
N HIS A 23 -16.61 -10.38 12.74
CA HIS A 23 -16.16 -9.01 12.46
C HIS A 23 -16.78 -8.44 11.18
N ARG A 24 -17.94 -8.95 10.77
CA ARG A 24 -18.66 -8.49 9.59
C ARG A 24 -19.01 -7.02 9.71
N LEU A 25 -18.64 -6.25 8.69
CA LEU A 25 -19.01 -4.85 8.54
C LEU A 25 -20.25 -4.77 7.65
N LEU A 26 -21.33 -4.21 8.18
CA LEU A 26 -22.62 -4.18 7.51
C LEU A 26 -22.83 -2.86 6.78
N GLN A 27 -23.09 -2.94 5.47
CA GLN A 27 -23.70 -1.87 4.70
C GLN A 27 -25.05 -1.48 5.33
N LYS A 28 -25.47 -0.22 5.15
CA LYS A 28 -26.74 0.34 5.67
C LYS A 28 -26.88 0.38 7.20
N LYS A 29 -25.92 -0.16 7.95
CA LYS A 29 -25.87 -0.06 9.40
C LYS A 29 -24.87 1.02 9.78
N ARG A 30 -25.40 2.14 10.28
CA ARG A 30 -24.60 3.27 10.78
C ARG A 30 -23.88 2.88 12.07
N LEU A 31 -22.60 3.22 12.16
CA LEU A 31 -21.83 3.19 13.39
C LEU A 31 -21.73 4.60 13.99
N ASP A 32 -21.87 4.71 15.30
CA ASP A 32 -21.67 5.96 16.03
C ASP A 32 -20.20 6.11 16.44
N VAL A 33 -19.37 6.40 15.44
CA VAL A 33 -17.92 6.57 15.58
C VAL A 33 -17.48 7.84 14.83
N PRO A 34 -16.41 8.51 15.27
CA PRO A 34 -15.85 9.62 14.50
C PRO A 34 -15.36 9.11 13.14
N LEU A 35 -15.43 9.96 12.11
CA LEU A 35 -14.98 9.59 10.77
C LEU A 35 -13.47 9.72 10.64
N LEU A 36 -12.86 8.80 9.90
CA LEU A 36 -11.42 8.80 9.65
C LEU A 36 -11.13 8.51 8.17
N ALA A 37 -10.67 9.52 7.43
CA ALA A 37 -10.27 9.35 6.02
C ALA A 37 -8.91 8.65 5.85
N GLN A 38 -8.10 8.58 6.91
CA GLN A 38 -6.83 7.82 6.97
C GLN A 38 -5.78 8.19 5.89
N LEU A 39 -5.71 9.44 5.43
CA LEU A 39 -4.81 9.84 4.33
C LEU A 39 -4.95 8.93 3.09
N CYS A 40 -6.18 8.48 2.81
CA CYS A 40 -6.42 7.53 1.73
C CYS A 40 -6.86 8.20 0.42
N VAL A 41 -7.48 9.37 0.50
CA VAL A 41 -8.22 9.98 -0.61
C VAL A 41 -7.24 10.55 -1.63
N VAL A 42 -7.35 10.17 -2.89
CA VAL A 42 -6.66 10.78 -4.03
C VAL A 42 -7.51 11.92 -4.60
N LYS A 43 -8.79 11.62 -4.82
CA LYS A 43 -9.82 12.59 -5.21
C LYS A 43 -11.19 12.13 -4.72
N MET A 44 -12.08 13.08 -4.46
CA MET A 44 -13.46 12.82 -4.05
C MET A 44 -14.39 13.86 -4.68
N ASN A 45 -15.59 13.42 -5.06
CA ASN A 45 -16.66 14.27 -5.58
C ASN A 45 -18.05 13.60 -5.37
N SER A 46 -19.12 14.12 -5.99
CA SER A 46 -20.48 13.55 -5.90
C SER A 46 -20.65 12.16 -6.51
N ASN A 47 -19.81 11.81 -7.47
CA ASN A 47 -19.91 10.59 -8.26
C ASN A 47 -18.94 9.51 -7.75
N SER A 48 -17.72 9.89 -7.37
CA SER A 48 -16.71 8.94 -6.91
C SER A 48 -15.76 9.42 -5.81
N LEU A 49 -15.25 8.43 -5.07
CA LEU A 49 -14.10 8.56 -4.17
C LEU A 49 -13.03 7.60 -4.67
N LEU A 50 -11.87 8.15 -5.03
CA LEU A 50 -10.69 7.39 -5.39
C LEU A 50 -9.74 7.33 -4.20
N SER A 51 -9.35 6.13 -3.82
CA SER A 51 -8.49 5.86 -2.68
C SER A 51 -7.20 5.16 -3.11
N VAL A 52 -6.11 5.42 -2.40
CA VAL A 52 -4.87 4.62 -2.49
C VAL A 52 -5.03 3.26 -1.82
N ASP A 53 -4.18 2.31 -2.18
CA ASP A 53 -4.14 1.00 -1.54
C ASP A 53 -3.48 1.01 -0.15
N ARG A 54 -3.61 -0.12 0.53
CA ARG A 54 -3.03 -0.38 1.86
C ARG A 54 -1.51 -0.32 1.94
N TRP A 55 -0.80 -0.55 0.84
CA TRP A 55 0.66 -0.60 0.81
C TRP A 55 1.25 0.77 0.51
N TYR A 56 0.47 1.68 -0.05
CA TYR A 56 0.90 3.03 -0.43
C TYR A 56 1.61 3.79 0.70
N ALA A 57 1.14 3.67 1.93
CA ALA A 57 1.75 4.29 3.11
C ALA A 57 3.23 3.93 3.31
N TRP A 58 3.58 2.68 3.01
CA TRP A 58 4.91 2.10 3.21
C TRP A 58 5.64 1.84 1.89
N ARG A 59 5.14 2.37 0.77
CA ARG A 59 5.74 2.17 -0.55
C ARG A 59 7.23 2.50 -0.52
N GLY A 60 8.04 1.61 -1.10
CA GLY A 60 9.50 1.72 -1.15
C GLY A 60 10.22 1.04 0.01
N PHE A 61 9.50 0.55 1.03
CA PHE A 61 10.11 -0.14 2.16
C PHE A 61 10.65 -1.52 1.76
N VAL A 62 9.90 -2.29 0.96
CA VAL A 62 10.35 -3.60 0.47
C VAL A 62 11.50 -3.40 -0.53
N ALA A 63 11.43 -2.35 -1.35
CA ALA A 63 12.53 -1.93 -2.21
C ALA A 63 13.80 -1.58 -1.42
N LEU A 64 13.67 -0.88 -0.29
CA LEU A 64 14.79 -0.58 0.59
C LEU A 64 15.42 -1.84 1.19
N LEU A 65 14.62 -2.78 1.70
CA LEU A 65 15.14 -4.07 2.20
C LEU A 65 15.89 -4.83 1.11
N GLY A 66 15.36 -4.84 -0.12
CA GLY A 66 16.04 -5.43 -1.27
C GLY A 66 17.34 -4.72 -1.62
N ALA A 67 17.35 -3.39 -1.61
CA ALA A 67 18.55 -2.58 -1.89
C ALA A 67 19.64 -2.78 -0.83
N ILE A 68 19.28 -2.94 0.44
CA ILE A 68 20.22 -3.32 1.51
C ILE A 68 20.84 -4.69 1.19
N GLY A 69 20.04 -5.69 0.82
CA GLY A 69 20.54 -7.00 0.40
C GLY A 69 21.52 -6.94 -0.78
N VAL A 70 21.22 -6.10 -1.78
CA VAL A 70 22.12 -5.83 -2.91
C VAL A 70 23.43 -5.19 -2.43
N ALA A 71 23.35 -4.17 -1.57
CA ALA A 71 24.53 -3.48 -1.05
C ALA A 71 25.44 -4.43 -0.25
N PHE A 72 24.87 -5.28 0.61
CA PHE A 72 25.63 -6.31 1.34
C PHE A 72 26.23 -7.36 0.40
N GLY A 73 25.48 -7.80 -0.62
CA GLY A 73 25.99 -8.72 -1.64
C GLY A 73 27.19 -8.15 -2.40
N ILE A 74 27.06 -6.93 -2.94
CA ILE A 74 28.15 -6.26 -3.66
C ILE A 74 29.33 -5.98 -2.72
N GLY A 75 29.07 -5.45 -1.53
CA GLY A 75 30.12 -5.15 -0.55
C GLY A 75 30.91 -6.38 -0.14
N GLY A 76 30.24 -7.52 0.09
CA GLY A 76 30.88 -8.79 0.39
C GLY A 76 31.75 -9.30 -0.77
N ILE A 77 31.28 -9.20 -2.00
CA ILE A 77 32.08 -9.57 -3.19
C ILE A 77 33.31 -8.66 -3.30
N LEU A 78 33.15 -7.35 -3.17
CA LEU A 78 34.25 -6.39 -3.27
C LEU A 78 35.29 -6.62 -2.17
N MET A 79 34.85 -6.90 -0.94
CA MET A 79 35.74 -7.24 0.17
C MET A 79 36.53 -8.52 -0.12
N LEU A 80 35.87 -9.59 -0.56
CA LEU A 80 36.53 -10.86 -0.89
C LEU A 80 37.49 -10.72 -2.08
N ALA A 81 37.10 -9.98 -3.12
CA ALA A 81 37.95 -9.67 -4.27
C ALA A 81 39.18 -8.86 -3.85
N TRP A 82 39.04 -7.90 -2.93
CA TRP A 82 40.17 -7.16 -2.37
C TRP A 82 41.17 -8.07 -1.66
N ILE A 83 40.68 -9.00 -0.83
CA ILE A 83 41.54 -9.97 -0.14
C ILE A 83 42.27 -10.87 -1.15
N LEU A 84 41.62 -11.30 -2.24
CA LEU A 84 42.27 -12.06 -3.33
C LEU A 84 43.41 -11.29 -4.00
N VAL A 85 43.21 -10.00 -4.26
CA VAL A 85 44.16 -9.19 -5.03
C VAL A 85 45.32 -8.70 -4.16
N VAL A 86 45.05 -8.34 -2.90
CA VAL A 86 46.02 -7.64 -2.04
C VAL A 86 46.50 -8.51 -0.88
N GLY A 87 45.73 -9.50 -0.46
CA GLY A 87 45.99 -10.27 0.76
C GLY A 87 47.07 -11.33 0.67
N GLU A 88 47.81 -11.42 -0.44
CA GLU A 88 48.88 -12.41 -0.70
C GLU A 88 48.49 -13.83 -0.23
N LEU A 89 47.25 -14.23 -0.53
CA LEU A 89 46.67 -15.45 0.02
C LEU A 89 47.40 -16.68 -0.54
N PRO A 90 47.99 -17.53 0.33
CA PRO A 90 48.56 -18.78 -0.12
C PRO A 90 47.49 -19.64 -0.76
N ASN A 91 47.79 -20.21 -1.92
CA ASN A 91 46.90 -21.12 -2.64
C ASN A 91 46.91 -22.55 -2.06
N GLU A 92 47.09 -22.64 -0.74
CA GLU A 92 47.20 -23.89 0.00
C GLU A 92 46.05 -23.93 1.00
N ASN A 93 45.48 -25.11 1.24
CA ASN A 93 44.43 -25.38 2.24
C ASN A 93 42.99 -24.93 1.91
N GLY A 94 42.60 -24.82 0.63
CA GLY A 94 41.20 -24.63 0.26
C GLY A 94 40.65 -23.20 0.43
N LEU A 95 41.53 -22.23 0.70
CA LEU A 95 41.14 -20.86 1.04
C LEU A 95 40.56 -20.10 -0.16
N TRP A 96 41.06 -20.37 -1.35
CA TRP A 96 40.53 -19.80 -2.59
C TRP A 96 39.11 -20.30 -2.86
N GLU A 97 38.87 -21.60 -2.69
CA GLU A 97 37.55 -22.22 -2.79
C GLU A 97 36.58 -21.60 -1.80
N ALA A 98 36.99 -21.40 -0.55
CA ALA A 98 36.18 -20.73 0.46
C ALA A 98 35.79 -19.30 0.05
N ILE A 99 36.72 -18.54 -0.54
CA ILE A 99 36.45 -17.18 -1.03
C ILE A 99 35.51 -17.22 -2.24
N PHE A 100 35.72 -18.11 -3.21
CA PHE A 100 34.80 -18.24 -4.36
C PHE A 100 33.40 -18.65 -3.93
N ILE A 101 33.28 -19.59 -2.99
CA ILE A 101 31.98 -19.96 -2.38
C ILE A 101 31.38 -18.74 -1.68
N GLY A 102 32.17 -18.00 -0.90
CA GLY A 102 31.74 -16.75 -0.26
C GLY A 102 31.20 -15.72 -1.26
N MET A 103 31.93 -15.49 -2.36
CA MET A 103 31.51 -14.59 -3.43
C MET A 103 30.21 -15.08 -4.09
N ALA A 104 30.07 -16.39 -4.33
CA ALA A 104 28.85 -16.97 -4.86
C ALA A 104 27.65 -16.79 -3.90
N MET A 105 27.85 -16.96 -2.59
CA MET A 105 26.81 -16.70 -1.58
C MET A 105 26.42 -15.22 -1.54
N PHE A 106 27.38 -14.30 -1.59
CA PHE A 106 27.11 -12.86 -1.64
C PHE A 106 26.43 -12.44 -2.95
N ALA A 107 26.78 -13.05 -4.08
CA ALA A 107 26.09 -12.87 -5.35
C ALA A 107 24.64 -13.36 -5.27
N ALA A 108 24.41 -14.53 -4.67
CA ALA A 108 23.07 -15.06 -4.43
C ALA A 108 22.25 -14.14 -3.51
N LEU A 109 22.86 -13.59 -2.45
CA LEU A 109 22.23 -12.61 -1.56
C LEU A 109 21.86 -11.33 -2.33
N GLY A 110 22.77 -10.81 -3.16
CA GLY A 110 22.53 -9.63 -3.98
C GLY A 110 21.41 -9.86 -4.99
N ALA A 111 21.40 -11.01 -5.66
CA ALA A 111 20.34 -11.40 -6.59
C ALA A 111 18.98 -11.55 -5.88
N ALA A 112 18.95 -12.16 -4.70
CA ALA A 112 17.75 -12.26 -3.88
C ALA A 112 17.25 -10.87 -3.44
N GLY A 113 18.15 -9.98 -3.02
CA GLY A 113 17.84 -8.58 -2.70
C GLY A 113 17.24 -7.83 -3.88
N ALA A 114 17.82 -7.98 -5.08
CA ALA A 114 17.30 -7.39 -6.30
C ALA A 114 15.90 -7.93 -6.63
N TRP A 115 15.68 -9.24 -6.49
CA TRP A 115 14.37 -9.86 -6.68
C TRP A 115 13.32 -9.31 -5.68
N VAL A 116 13.69 -9.12 -4.42
CA VAL A 116 12.84 -8.47 -3.41
C VAL A 116 12.52 -7.03 -3.81
N ALA A 117 13.50 -6.25 -4.27
CA ALA A 117 13.26 -4.86 -4.67
C ALA A 117 12.28 -4.74 -5.85
N CYS A 118 12.38 -5.66 -6.81
CA CYS A 118 11.47 -5.77 -7.97
C CYS A 118 10.01 -6.14 -7.59
N LYS A 119 9.70 -6.42 -6.32
CA LYS A 119 8.31 -6.56 -5.85
C LYS A 119 7.58 -5.21 -5.81
N GLU A 120 8.29 -4.11 -5.63
CA GLU A 120 7.72 -2.76 -5.68
C GLU A 120 8.16 -1.96 -6.90
N MET A 121 9.42 -2.13 -7.35
CA MET A 121 9.92 -1.47 -8.56
C MET A 121 9.29 -2.04 -9.82
N PHE A 122 9.22 -1.23 -10.88
CA PHE A 122 8.71 -1.63 -12.20
C PHE A 122 7.25 -2.13 -12.19
N ARG A 123 6.46 -1.67 -11.21
CA ARG A 123 5.05 -2.01 -11.05
C ARG A 123 4.19 -0.76 -11.30
N TRP A 124 3.31 -0.45 -10.35
CA TRP A 124 2.45 0.71 -10.34
C TRP A 124 2.86 1.65 -9.21
N THR A 125 2.65 2.95 -9.38
CA THR A 125 2.93 3.94 -8.32
C THR A 125 2.06 3.69 -7.08
N TYR A 126 0.82 3.25 -7.30
CA TYR A 126 -0.13 2.77 -6.30
C TYR A 126 -1.20 1.91 -7.00
N TYR A 127 -2.12 1.32 -6.24
CA TYR A 127 -3.21 0.48 -6.74
C TYR A 127 -4.57 1.09 -6.36
N PRO A 128 -5.20 1.89 -7.23
CA PRO A 128 -6.40 2.63 -6.89
C PRO A 128 -7.58 1.72 -6.55
N ILE A 129 -8.40 2.17 -5.58
CA ILE A 129 -9.74 1.65 -5.35
C ILE A 129 -10.72 2.81 -5.53
N ALA A 130 -11.63 2.69 -6.49
CA ALA A 130 -12.67 3.68 -6.75
C ALA A 130 -14.02 3.20 -6.22
N LEU A 131 -14.67 4.04 -5.42
CA LEU A 131 -16.08 3.89 -5.06
C LEU A 131 -16.90 4.72 -6.06
N ASP A 132 -17.59 4.06 -7.00
CA ASP A 132 -18.57 4.69 -7.89
C ASP A 132 -19.92 4.75 -7.15
N ARG A 133 -20.20 5.90 -6.55
CA ARG A 133 -21.36 6.12 -5.69
C ARG A 133 -22.66 5.99 -6.47
N LYS A 134 -22.75 6.60 -7.66
CA LYS A 134 -24.00 6.70 -8.42
C LYS A 134 -24.46 5.33 -8.90
N ARG A 135 -23.52 4.49 -9.34
CA ARG A 135 -23.82 3.12 -9.79
C ARG A 135 -23.74 2.07 -8.67
N ARG A 136 -23.29 2.50 -7.49
CA ARG A 136 -23.02 1.64 -6.33
C ARG A 136 -22.04 0.51 -6.66
N LEU A 137 -20.96 0.82 -7.36
CA LEU A 137 -19.91 -0.12 -7.73
C LEU A 137 -18.60 0.20 -7.00
N VAL A 138 -17.77 -0.83 -6.80
CA VAL A 138 -16.39 -0.71 -6.36
C VAL A 138 -15.49 -1.24 -7.46
N HIS A 139 -14.56 -0.40 -7.94
CA HIS A 139 -13.55 -0.77 -8.90
C HIS A 139 -12.21 -0.89 -8.17
N VAL A 140 -11.61 -2.08 -8.18
CA VAL A 140 -10.34 -2.38 -7.52
C VAL A 140 -9.30 -2.67 -8.60
N PHE A 141 -8.25 -1.86 -8.63
CA PHE A 141 -7.12 -2.06 -9.52
C PHE A 141 -6.20 -3.17 -8.98
N ARG A 142 -6.02 -4.26 -9.74
CA ARG A 142 -5.24 -5.43 -9.32
C ARG A 142 -3.75 -5.25 -9.58
N LEU A 143 -2.94 -6.12 -8.95
CA LEU A 143 -1.48 -6.12 -9.12
C LEU A 143 -1.01 -6.38 -10.55
N ASP A 144 -1.80 -7.12 -11.33
CA ASP A 144 -1.53 -7.43 -12.74
C ASP A 144 -1.99 -6.33 -13.70
N GLY A 145 -2.64 -5.26 -13.20
CA GLY A 145 -3.18 -4.17 -14.00
C GLY A 145 -4.61 -4.39 -14.50
N SER A 146 -5.23 -5.54 -14.20
CA SER A 146 -6.65 -5.74 -14.45
C SER A 146 -7.51 -5.04 -13.39
N VAL A 147 -8.81 -4.92 -13.64
CA VAL A 147 -9.76 -4.27 -12.74
C VAL A 147 -10.83 -5.26 -12.29
N LEU A 148 -10.99 -5.43 -10.98
CA LEU A 148 -12.16 -6.07 -10.39
C LEU A 148 -13.26 -5.03 -10.24
N THR A 149 -14.45 -5.31 -10.76
CA THR A 149 -15.64 -4.47 -10.52
C THR A 149 -16.69 -5.29 -9.78
N ALA A 150 -17.17 -4.80 -8.64
CA ALA A 150 -18.17 -5.48 -7.84
C ALA A 150 -19.26 -4.51 -7.33
N PRO A 151 -20.54 -4.90 -7.31
CA PRO A 151 -21.59 -4.10 -6.70
C PRO A 151 -21.39 -3.97 -5.19
N TRP A 152 -21.38 -2.75 -4.66
CA TRP A 152 -21.19 -2.44 -3.24
C TRP A 152 -22.08 -3.27 -2.30
N ASP A 153 -23.35 -3.42 -2.67
CA ASP A 153 -24.33 -4.15 -1.87
C ASP A 153 -24.12 -5.68 -1.87
N LYS A 154 -23.29 -6.20 -2.78
CA LYS A 154 -22.97 -7.63 -2.88
C LYS A 154 -21.61 -8.00 -2.29
N ILE A 155 -20.77 -7.02 -1.96
CA ILE A 155 -19.46 -7.27 -1.36
C ILE A 155 -19.66 -7.65 0.10
N TYR A 156 -19.01 -8.70 0.56
CA TYR A 156 -19.01 -9.05 1.98
C TYR A 156 -17.85 -8.30 2.66
N PHE A 157 -18.17 -7.23 3.38
CA PHE A 157 -17.16 -6.48 4.13
C PHE A 157 -16.93 -7.08 5.51
N THR A 158 -15.67 -7.14 5.91
CA THR A 158 -15.26 -7.62 7.23
C THR A 158 -13.97 -6.93 7.65
N LEU A 159 -13.70 -6.87 8.94
CA LEU A 159 -12.36 -6.54 9.39
C LEU A 159 -11.41 -7.69 9.04
N GLY A 160 -10.17 -7.37 8.76
CA GLY A 160 -9.11 -8.35 8.67
C GLY A 160 -8.00 -8.09 9.67
N ARG A 161 -7.24 -9.14 9.95
CA ARG A 161 -5.96 -9.04 10.66
C ARG A 161 -4.81 -9.28 9.71
N GLY A 162 -3.79 -8.45 9.86
CA GLY A 162 -2.56 -8.65 9.14
C GLY A 162 -1.88 -9.98 9.46
N ARG A 163 -1.06 -10.47 8.54
CA ARG A 163 -0.28 -11.70 8.73
C ARG A 163 1.21 -11.36 8.83
N GLY A 164 1.96 -12.17 9.59
CA GLY A 164 3.41 -12.03 9.77
C GLY A 164 3.82 -11.20 11.01
N SER A 165 5.13 -11.20 11.29
CA SER A 165 5.71 -10.72 12.56
C SER A 165 5.42 -9.24 12.89
N PHE A 166 5.18 -8.40 11.88
CA PHE A 166 4.86 -6.97 12.05
C PHE A 166 3.41 -6.61 11.68
N GLY A 167 2.62 -7.60 11.28
CA GLY A 167 1.27 -7.44 10.71
C GLY A 167 0.14 -7.91 11.63
N TRP A 168 0.39 -8.88 12.50
CA TRP A 168 -0.64 -9.56 13.32
C TRP A 168 -1.48 -8.67 14.26
N LEU A 169 -0.92 -7.54 14.70
CA LEU A 169 -1.63 -6.55 15.53
C LEU A 169 -2.43 -5.55 14.70
N ASN A 170 -2.25 -5.52 13.38
CA ASN A 170 -2.92 -4.54 12.53
C ASN A 170 -4.29 -5.05 12.09
N TRP A 171 -5.28 -4.19 12.25
CA TRP A 171 -6.62 -4.27 11.70
C TRP A 171 -6.67 -3.56 10.35
N ASP A 172 -7.37 -4.17 9.41
CA ASP A 172 -7.68 -3.60 8.09
C ASP A 172 -9.16 -3.81 7.75
N ILE A 173 -9.62 -3.21 6.66
CA ILE A 173 -10.96 -3.43 6.11
C ILE A 173 -10.83 -4.21 4.81
N ARG A 174 -11.53 -5.34 4.71
CA ARG A 174 -11.52 -6.22 3.54
C ARG A 174 -12.87 -6.27 2.88
N GLY A 175 -12.85 -6.29 1.55
CA GLY A 175 -13.99 -6.70 0.73
C GLY A 175 -13.75 -8.11 0.21
N LEU A 176 -14.67 -9.01 0.54
CA LEU A 176 -14.68 -10.39 0.08
C LEU A 176 -15.71 -10.54 -1.05
N ILE A 177 -15.26 -11.03 -2.20
CA ILE A 177 -16.13 -11.43 -3.31
C ILE A 177 -16.49 -12.88 -3.09
N LEU A 178 -17.77 -13.13 -2.86
CA LEU A 178 -18.29 -14.48 -2.62
C LEU A 178 -18.69 -15.13 -3.94
N ASP A 179 -18.58 -16.46 -3.99
CA ASP A 179 -19.17 -17.28 -5.04
C ASP A 179 -20.71 -17.27 -4.94
N SER A 180 -21.34 -17.86 -5.95
CA SER A 180 -22.79 -18.09 -6.03
C SER A 180 -23.39 -18.82 -4.84
N ASP A 181 -22.60 -19.61 -4.10
CA ASP A 181 -23.01 -20.28 -2.86
C ASP A 181 -23.18 -19.33 -1.66
N GLY A 182 -22.72 -18.07 -1.78
CA GLY A 182 -22.80 -17.06 -0.74
C GLY A 182 -21.91 -17.33 0.49
N VAL A 183 -20.99 -18.29 0.43
CA VAL A 183 -20.12 -18.66 1.56
C VAL A 183 -18.66 -18.87 1.17
N THR A 184 -18.36 -19.16 -0.10
CA THR A 184 -16.99 -19.35 -0.59
C THR A 184 -16.41 -18.02 -1.04
N VAL A 185 -15.29 -17.62 -0.44
CA VAL A 185 -14.53 -16.41 -0.81
C VAL A 185 -13.70 -16.71 -2.05
N LYS A 186 -14.01 -16.05 -3.17
CA LYS A 186 -13.28 -16.16 -4.44
C LYS A 186 -12.19 -15.13 -4.59
N GLU A 187 -12.42 -13.92 -4.10
CA GLU A 187 -11.45 -12.85 -4.18
C GLU A 187 -11.51 -11.96 -2.95
N THR A 188 -10.36 -11.42 -2.56
CA THR A 188 -10.21 -10.53 -1.41
C THR A 188 -9.44 -9.30 -1.84
N PHE A 189 -9.96 -8.12 -1.49
CA PHE A 189 -9.21 -6.86 -1.54
C PHE A 189 -9.29 -6.15 -0.20
N ALA A 190 -8.43 -5.15 0.01
CA ALA A 190 -8.37 -4.40 1.25
C ALA A 190 -8.22 -2.90 0.98
N PHE A 191 -8.90 -2.08 1.78
CA PHE A 191 -8.77 -0.62 1.73
C PHE A 191 -7.48 -0.14 2.40
N CYS A 192 -7.18 1.15 2.28
CA CYS A 192 -5.88 1.70 2.67
C CYS A 192 -5.50 1.51 4.14
N ILE A 193 -6.49 1.41 5.04
CA ILE A 193 -6.21 1.41 6.47
C ILE A 193 -5.53 0.11 6.92
N ALA A 194 -4.42 0.27 7.63
CA ALA A 194 -3.76 -0.77 8.42
C ALA A 194 -3.33 -0.14 9.75
N THR A 195 -4.02 -0.52 10.84
CA THR A 195 -3.91 0.19 12.12
C THR A 195 -3.88 -0.77 13.30
N SER A 196 -3.11 -0.47 14.35
CA SER A 196 -3.09 -1.27 15.58
C SER A 196 -4.35 -1.10 16.44
N ARG A 197 -5.18 -0.09 16.13
CA ARG A 197 -6.38 0.27 16.91
C ARG A 197 -7.64 -0.07 16.13
N ILE A 198 -8.42 -1.03 16.60
CA ILE A 198 -9.62 -1.49 15.91
C ILE A 198 -10.65 -0.37 15.73
N GLU A 199 -10.71 0.60 16.65
CA GLU A 199 -11.64 1.73 16.57
C GLU A 199 -11.40 2.55 15.31
N ASN A 200 -10.13 2.75 14.92
CA ASN A 200 -9.77 3.46 13.70
C ASN A 200 -10.26 2.71 12.45
N ALA A 201 -10.25 1.37 12.47
CA ALA A 201 -10.79 0.58 11.36
C ALA A 201 -12.32 0.76 11.24
N TYR A 202 -13.05 0.81 12.35
CA TYR A 202 -14.49 1.14 12.34
C TYR A 202 -14.75 2.58 11.88
N SER A 203 -13.97 3.55 12.35
CA SER A 203 -14.04 4.95 11.90
C SER A 203 -13.80 5.12 10.41
N HIS A 204 -12.85 4.35 9.85
CA HIS A 204 -12.59 4.37 8.41
C HIS A 204 -13.67 3.63 7.61
N TRP A 205 -14.19 2.52 8.14
CA TRP A 205 -15.35 1.85 7.54
C TRP A 205 -16.54 2.80 7.42
N GLU A 206 -16.85 3.53 8.49
CA GLU A 206 -17.95 4.47 8.52
C GLU A 206 -17.72 5.63 7.55
N PHE A 207 -16.48 6.09 7.36
CA PHE A 207 -16.12 7.04 6.30
C PHE A 207 -16.45 6.50 4.90
N LEU A 208 -16.00 5.29 4.55
CA LEU A 208 -16.28 4.68 3.25
C LEU A 208 -17.78 4.45 3.03
N ARG A 209 -18.47 3.91 4.06
CA ARG A 209 -19.91 3.62 4.01
C ARG A 209 -20.73 4.90 3.87
N ARG A 210 -20.47 5.95 4.65
CA ARG A 210 -21.20 7.23 4.56
C ARG A 210 -20.98 7.89 3.20
N TYR A 211 -19.76 7.87 2.67
CA TYR A 211 -19.52 8.36 1.32
C TYR A 211 -20.42 7.63 0.30
N MET A 212 -20.41 6.30 0.34
CA MET A 212 -21.09 5.46 -0.64
C MET A 212 -22.61 5.45 -0.51
N GLU A 213 -23.15 5.60 0.70
CA GLU A 213 -24.58 5.45 0.97
C GLU A 213 -25.30 6.78 1.23
N GLU A 214 -24.63 7.73 1.87
CA GLU A 214 -25.21 9.03 2.23
C GLU A 214 -24.74 10.12 1.27
N GLY A 215 -23.47 10.07 0.84
CA GLY A 215 -22.87 10.97 -0.13
C GLY A 215 -21.70 11.78 0.40
N PRO A 216 -21.05 12.56 -0.48
CA PRO A 216 -19.83 13.29 -0.13
C PRO A 216 -20.04 14.29 1.01
N GLN A 217 -21.23 14.88 1.13
CA GLN A 217 -21.56 15.83 2.18
C GLN A 217 -21.47 15.22 3.59
N ALA A 218 -21.64 13.90 3.72
CA ALA A 218 -21.57 13.22 5.00
C ALA A 218 -20.14 13.01 5.50
N VAL A 219 -19.13 13.21 4.64
CA VAL A 219 -17.72 12.92 4.93
C VAL A 219 -16.76 14.05 4.58
N LEU A 220 -17.27 15.16 4.05
CA LEU A 220 -16.48 16.26 3.49
C LEU A 220 -15.45 16.80 4.50
N ASP A 221 -15.88 17.00 5.74
CA ASP A 221 -15.05 17.56 6.82
C ASP A 221 -13.96 16.58 7.30
N ALA A 222 -14.10 15.28 7.00
CA ALA A 222 -13.08 14.29 7.31
C ALA A 222 -11.94 14.25 6.28
N VAL A 223 -12.14 14.84 5.09
CA VAL A 223 -11.14 14.91 4.02
C VAL A 223 -10.34 16.20 4.15
N LEU A 224 -9.29 16.13 4.96
CA LEU A 224 -8.41 17.28 5.24
C LEU A 224 -7.23 17.40 4.25
N TYR A 225 -6.93 16.34 3.51
CA TYR A 225 -5.78 16.26 2.63
C TYR A 225 -6.00 15.18 1.55
N CYS A 226 -5.59 15.44 0.32
CA CYS A 226 -5.68 14.48 -0.79
C CYS A 226 -4.30 14.04 -1.30
N MET A 227 -4.09 12.75 -1.53
CA MET A 227 -2.84 12.21 -2.04
C MET A 227 -2.55 12.76 -3.47
N PRO A 228 -1.41 13.42 -3.71
CA PRO A 228 -1.08 14.08 -4.98
C PRO A 228 -0.58 13.10 -6.05
N VAL A 229 -1.38 12.07 -6.35
CA VAL A 229 -1.02 10.98 -7.27
C VAL A 229 -2.07 10.72 -8.37
N ASP A 230 -3.04 11.61 -8.54
CA ASP A 230 -3.98 11.53 -9.65
C ASP A 230 -3.28 11.85 -10.98
N GLY A 231 -3.14 10.86 -11.86
CA GLY A 231 -2.51 11.01 -13.17
C GLY A 231 -1.02 11.39 -13.14
N LYS A 232 -0.36 11.40 -11.97
CA LYS A 232 1.04 11.82 -11.83
C LYS A 232 1.81 11.00 -10.79
N ARG A 233 3.14 11.14 -10.83
CA ARG A 233 4.05 10.60 -9.80
C ARG A 233 4.21 11.62 -8.68
N GLU A 234 4.49 11.13 -7.48
CA GLU A 234 4.84 11.96 -6.34
C GLU A 234 6.05 12.87 -6.62
N SER A 235 6.04 14.07 -6.03
CA SER A 235 7.24 14.87 -5.87
C SER A 235 8.16 14.25 -4.82
N PHE A 236 9.45 14.56 -4.87
CA PHE A 236 10.40 14.09 -3.84
C PHE A 236 10.03 14.63 -2.45
N ALA A 237 9.62 15.91 -2.38
CA ALA A 237 9.18 16.54 -1.14
C ALA A 237 7.99 15.80 -0.52
N PHE A 238 6.98 15.46 -1.32
CA PHE A 238 5.84 14.68 -0.86
C PHE A 238 6.25 13.26 -0.43
N SER A 239 7.09 12.56 -1.21
CA SER A 239 7.57 11.23 -0.84
C SER A 239 8.27 11.24 0.54
N LYS A 240 9.05 12.28 0.83
CA LYS A 240 9.69 12.50 2.13
C LYS A 240 8.64 12.70 3.22
N GLU A 241 7.76 13.69 3.10
CA GLU A 241 6.73 13.95 4.10
C GLU A 241 5.85 12.72 4.35
N ARG A 242 5.52 11.96 3.30
CA ARG A 242 4.72 10.75 3.44
C ARG A 242 5.41 9.65 4.24
N VAL A 243 6.72 9.47 4.07
CA VAL A 243 7.50 8.50 4.86
C VAL A 243 7.57 8.95 6.32
N PHE A 244 7.95 10.20 6.57
CA PHE A 244 8.08 10.74 7.92
C PHE A 244 6.74 10.82 8.67
N ALA A 245 5.63 11.00 7.97
CA ALA A 245 4.29 10.98 8.55
C ALA A 245 3.95 9.64 9.25
N ASN A 246 4.59 8.52 8.87
CA ASN A 246 4.38 7.24 9.55
C ASN A 246 4.90 7.25 11.00
N ASP A 247 5.90 8.09 11.29
CA ASP A 247 6.55 8.21 12.60
C ASP A 247 6.21 9.54 13.30
N ALA A 248 5.33 10.36 12.74
CA ALA A 248 5.02 11.69 13.29
C ALA A 248 4.42 11.65 14.70
N GLN A 249 3.84 10.51 15.11
CA GLN A 249 3.30 10.29 16.46
C GLN A 249 4.31 9.59 17.40
N SER A 250 5.51 9.28 16.92
CA SER A 250 6.58 8.68 17.73
C SER A 250 7.21 9.73 18.64
N GLY A 251 7.69 9.31 19.83
CA GLY A 251 8.41 10.20 20.74
C GLY A 251 9.67 10.78 20.09
N GLY A 252 10.06 12.01 20.45
CA GLY A 252 11.11 12.78 19.76
C GLY A 252 12.45 12.05 19.59
N LEU A 253 12.90 11.30 20.60
CA LEU A 253 14.14 10.50 20.49
C LEU A 253 14.01 9.37 19.47
N ALA A 254 12.89 8.64 19.48
CA ALA A 254 12.64 7.57 18.51
C ALA A 254 12.56 8.11 17.09
N TYR A 255 11.92 9.27 16.91
CA TYR A 255 11.86 9.98 15.64
C TYR A 255 13.26 10.33 15.10
N LEU A 256 14.15 10.86 15.94
CA LEU A 256 15.52 11.21 15.56
C LEU A 256 16.37 9.97 15.20
N ILE A 257 16.22 8.87 15.94
CA ILE A 257 16.91 7.60 15.65
C ILE A 257 16.47 7.01 14.31
N MET A 258 15.18 7.14 13.97
CA MET A 258 14.64 6.62 12.71
C MET A 258 14.89 7.55 11.52
N ALA A 259 15.27 8.81 11.74
CA ALA A 259 15.43 9.79 10.66
C ALA A 259 16.42 9.35 9.54
N PRO A 260 17.62 8.80 9.82
CA PRO A 260 18.51 8.30 8.77
C PRO A 260 17.88 7.16 7.95
N PHE A 261 17.16 6.26 8.62
CA PHE A 261 16.44 5.18 7.94
C PHE A 261 15.32 5.72 7.06
N ASN A 262 14.53 6.67 7.56
CA ASN A 262 13.45 7.32 6.82
C ASN A 262 13.94 8.11 5.61
N LEU A 263 15.14 8.69 5.66
CA LEU A 263 15.78 9.31 4.50
C LEU A 263 16.12 8.26 3.43
N LEU A 264 16.70 7.12 3.81
CA LEU A 264 16.96 6.03 2.86
C LEU A 264 15.65 5.47 2.28
N HIS A 265 14.61 5.31 3.11
CA HIS A 265 13.29 4.90 2.65
C HIS A 265 12.70 5.91 1.67
N THR A 266 12.87 7.21 1.92
CA THR A 266 12.45 8.27 1.00
C THR A 266 13.11 8.13 -0.37
N LEU A 267 14.43 7.94 -0.42
CA LEU A 267 15.17 7.73 -1.68
C LEU A 267 14.62 6.51 -2.45
N MET A 268 14.37 5.42 -1.73
CA MET A 268 13.85 4.20 -2.34
C MET A 268 12.40 4.30 -2.78
N ARG A 269 11.54 4.98 -2.00
CA ARG A 269 10.18 5.32 -2.42
C ARG A 269 10.20 6.12 -3.71
N TRP A 270 11.04 7.15 -3.78
CA TRP A 270 11.17 7.97 -4.98
C TRP A 270 11.63 7.15 -6.19
N ALA A 271 12.62 6.27 -6.02
CA ALA A 271 13.06 5.35 -7.07
C ALA A 271 11.91 4.41 -7.54
N VAL A 272 11.11 3.88 -6.61
CA VAL A 272 9.92 3.07 -6.93
C VAL A 272 8.91 3.87 -7.74
N MET A 273 8.63 5.13 -7.37
CA MET A 273 7.71 5.99 -8.11
C MET A 273 8.21 6.26 -9.54
N ARG A 274 9.52 6.50 -9.71
CA ARG A 274 10.14 6.78 -11.02
C ARG A 274 10.14 5.56 -11.95
N THR A 275 10.39 4.38 -11.41
CA THR A 275 10.45 3.12 -12.19
C THR A 275 9.07 2.52 -12.48
N SER A 276 8.03 2.94 -11.77
CA SER A 276 6.68 2.39 -11.89
C SER A 276 5.79 3.18 -12.85
N LYS A 277 4.73 2.51 -13.33
CA LYS A 277 3.68 3.06 -14.19
C LYS A 277 2.61 3.76 -13.35
N ILE A 278 1.99 4.78 -13.91
CA ILE A 278 0.84 5.45 -13.30
C ILE A 278 -0.40 4.59 -13.61
N PRO A 279 -1.21 4.19 -12.61
CA PRO A 279 -2.41 3.41 -12.84
C PRO A 279 -3.50 4.28 -13.49
N ALA A 280 -4.33 3.68 -14.32
CA ALA A 280 -5.48 4.32 -14.94
C ALA A 280 -6.59 3.29 -15.15
N PHE A 281 -7.85 3.66 -14.90
CA PHE A 281 -8.97 2.81 -15.27
C PHE A 281 -9.27 2.92 -16.77
N SER A 282 -10.13 2.03 -17.29
CA SER A 282 -10.59 2.15 -18.68
C SER A 282 -11.36 3.47 -18.87
N PRO A 283 -11.38 4.04 -20.10
CA PRO A 283 -12.12 5.27 -20.37
C PRO A 283 -13.60 5.19 -19.98
N GLU A 284 -14.20 4.01 -20.10
CA GLU A 284 -15.58 3.73 -19.72
C GLU A 284 -15.82 3.89 -18.22
N ILE A 285 -14.91 3.41 -17.37
CA ILE A 285 -14.97 3.58 -15.91
C ILE A 285 -14.64 5.04 -15.57
N GLU A 286 -13.57 5.61 -16.12
CA GLU A 286 -13.19 7.01 -15.84
C GLU A 286 -14.32 8.00 -16.14
N ALA A 287 -15.11 7.75 -17.18
CA ALA A 287 -16.27 8.58 -17.52
C ALA A 287 -17.34 8.60 -16.42
N THR A 288 -17.49 7.52 -15.64
CA THR A 288 -18.48 7.41 -14.55
C THR A 288 -18.01 8.11 -13.27
N LEU A 289 -16.69 8.17 -13.08
CA LEU A 289 -16.06 8.72 -11.89
C LEU A 289 -15.93 10.25 -11.92
N ARG A 290 -16.04 10.86 -13.11
CA ARG A 290 -15.90 12.30 -13.31
C ARG A 290 -17.05 13.07 -12.63
N PRO A 291 -16.74 14.19 -11.96
CA PRO A 291 -17.76 15.09 -11.44
C PRO A 291 -18.48 15.82 -12.57
N GLU A 292 -19.70 16.24 -12.30
CA GLU A 292 -20.39 17.21 -13.14
C GLU A 292 -19.71 18.60 -13.05
N PRO A 293 -19.80 19.45 -14.08
CA PRO A 293 -19.31 20.82 -14.00
C PRO A 293 -19.92 21.56 -12.81
N GLY A 294 -19.07 22.13 -11.95
CA GLY A 294 -19.50 22.89 -10.77
C GLY A 294 -19.87 22.05 -9.54
N ASP A 295 -19.53 20.76 -9.50
CA ASP A 295 -19.73 19.91 -8.33
C ASP A 295 -19.08 20.53 -7.06
N PRO A 296 -19.86 20.89 -6.02
CA PRO A 296 -19.36 21.59 -4.84
C PRO A 296 -18.50 20.70 -3.93
N TYR A 297 -18.51 19.39 -4.16
CA TYR A 297 -17.82 18.42 -3.30
C TYR A 297 -16.48 17.96 -3.85
N VAL A 298 -15.97 18.59 -4.92
CA VAL A 298 -14.65 18.28 -5.46
C VAL A 298 -13.58 18.52 -4.39
N ARG A 299 -12.81 17.46 -4.12
CA ARG A 299 -11.60 17.46 -3.29
C ARG A 299 -10.52 16.72 -4.07
N ASP A 300 -9.39 17.37 -4.26
CA ASP A 300 -8.21 16.83 -4.90
C ASP A 300 -6.96 17.54 -4.33
N ALA A 301 -5.78 17.24 -4.87
CA ALA A 301 -4.52 17.79 -4.38
C ALA A 301 -4.43 19.34 -4.41
N SER A 302 -5.30 20.05 -5.14
CA SER A 302 -5.33 21.52 -5.14
C SER A 302 -5.64 22.11 -3.76
N MET A 303 -6.31 21.35 -2.87
CA MET A 303 -6.59 21.77 -1.50
C MET A 303 -5.38 21.68 -0.57
N ASN A 304 -4.33 20.97 -0.98
CA ASN A 304 -3.13 20.78 -0.16
C ASN A 304 -2.28 22.07 -0.11
N PRO A 305 -1.37 22.19 0.88
CA PRO A 305 -0.28 23.18 0.85
C PRO A 305 0.51 23.10 -0.47
N GLU A 306 0.98 24.25 -0.99
CA GLU A 306 1.59 24.36 -2.32
C GLU A 306 2.79 23.43 -2.54
N ASP A 307 3.60 23.22 -1.50
CA ASP A 307 4.76 22.34 -1.49
C ASP A 307 4.41 20.85 -1.53
N LEU A 308 3.14 20.51 -1.26
CA LEU A 308 2.61 19.16 -1.17
C LEU A 308 1.50 18.86 -2.20
N ARG A 309 1.40 19.67 -3.27
CA ARG A 309 0.42 19.49 -4.36
C ARG A 309 0.83 18.50 -5.44
#